data_AF-A0A6N0HQU7-F1
#
_entry.id   AF-A0A6N0HQU7-F1
#
_cell.length_a   1.000
_cell.length_b   1.000
_cell.length_c   1.000
_cell.angle_alpha   90.00
_cell.angle_beta   90.00
_cell.angle_gamma   90.00
#
_symmetry.space_group_name_H-M   'P 1'
#
loop_
_entity.id
_entity.type
_entity.pdbx_description
1 polymer ?
#
loop_
_entity_poly.entity_id
_entity_poly.type
_entity_poly.pdbx_seq_one_letter_code
_entity_poly.pdbx_strand_id
1 'polypeptide(L)'
;MDYSVNLAIVGVATAYIVNLIGIRQGLFIFSVVAVLGLFSSIFYIKETMPWAKLHQRDSLPIEQPNFGKLFVQGSWRDFGYAVVALTPGMAVQMTQALTALFLLASVAMILSGLRVLIIVPNRKN
;
A
#
# COMPACT_ATOMS: atom_id res chain seq x y z
N MET A 1 2.58 7.89 -19.39
CA MET A 1 1.26 8.33 -18.87
C MET A 1 1.06 7.61 -17.57
N ASP A 2 1.27 8.35 -16.50
CA ASP A 2 1.93 7.83 -15.32
C ASP A 2 0.88 7.54 -14.26
N TYR A 3 0.66 6.25 -13.97
CA TYR A 3 -0.39 5.75 -13.06
C TYR A 3 -0.40 6.45 -11.69
N SER A 4 0.74 7.00 -11.27
CA SER A 4 0.93 7.80 -10.06
C SER A 4 0.07 9.07 -10.03
N VAL A 5 -0.05 9.76 -11.17
CA VAL A 5 -0.82 11.02 -11.26
C VAL A 5 -2.32 10.73 -11.17
N ASN A 6 -2.78 9.69 -11.86
CA ASN A 6 -4.17 9.26 -11.81
C ASN A 6 -4.58 8.86 -10.38
N LEU A 7 -3.70 8.16 -9.66
CA LEU A 7 -3.97 7.74 -8.28
C LEU A 7 -4.02 8.91 -7.29
N ALA A 8 -3.14 9.91 -7.47
CA ALA A 8 -3.17 11.13 -6.68
C ALA A 8 -4.48 11.91 -6.89
N ILE A 9 -4.95 12.03 -8.14
CA ILE A 9 -6.22 12.69 -8.47
C ILE A 9 -7.40 11.94 -7.83
N VAL A 10 -7.41 10.60 -7.89
CA VAL A 10 -8.44 9.77 -7.27
C VAL A 10 -8.46 9.94 -5.75
N GLY A 11 -7.28 10.01 -5.11
CA GLY A 11 -7.17 10.24 -3.67
C GLY A 11 -7.74 11.59 -3.23
N VAL A 12 -7.40 12.67 -3.94
CA VAL A 12 -7.92 14.03 -3.66
C VAL A 12 -9.43 14.10 -3.89
N ALA A 13 -9.92 13.52 -4.99
CA ALA A 13 -11.34 13.47 -5.30
C ALA A 13 -12.13 12.72 -4.22
N THR A 14 -11.60 11.58 -3.75
CA THR A 14 -12.23 10.78 -2.68
C THR A 14 -12.31 11.56 -1.37
N ALA A 15 -11.24 12.29 -1.00
CA ALA A 15 -11.23 13.11 0.21
C ALA A 15 -12.30 14.21 0.18
N TYR A 16 -12.49 14.85 -0.98
CA TYR A 16 -13.53 15.86 -1.16
C TYR A 16 -14.94 15.27 -1.06
N ILE A 17 -15.16 14.10 -1.68
CA ILE A 17 -16.44 13.37 -1.61
C ILE A 17 -16.77 12.96 -0.17
N VAL A 18 -15.80 12.49 0.61
CA VAL A 18 -16.01 12.13 2.03
C VAL A 18 -16.36 13.35 2.88
N ASN A 19 -15.81 14.54 2.55
CA ASN A 19 -16.17 15.78 3.23
C ASN A 19 -17.65 16.13 3.02
N LEU A 20 -18.18 15.89 1.81
CA LEU A 20 -19.58 16.17 1.47
C LEU A 20 -20.57 15.16 2.07
N ILE A 21 -20.23 13.87 2.05
CA ILE A 21 -21.14 12.77 2.48
C ILE A 21 -21.06 12.53 4.00
N GLY A 22 -20.04 13.07 4.65
CA GLY A 22 -19.78 12.91 6.08
C GLY A 22 -19.02 11.63 6.41
N ILE A 23 -18.20 11.71 7.45
CA ILE A 23 -17.22 10.68 7.86
C ILE A 23 -17.85 9.30 8.09
N ARG A 24 -19.01 9.25 8.78
CA ARG A 24 -19.68 8.00 9.14
C ARG A 24 -20.18 7.24 7.90
N GLN A 25 -20.75 7.96 6.95
CA GLN A 25 -21.30 7.39 5.72
C GLN A 25 -20.19 7.03 4.72
N GLY A 26 -19.12 7.84 4.68
CA GLY A 26 -17.92 7.54 3.89
C GLY A 26 -17.25 6.24 4.31
N LEU A 27 -17.13 5.97 5.63
CA LEU A 27 -16.59 4.70 6.13
C LEU A 27 -17.47 3.50 5.70
N PHE A 28 -18.79 3.65 5.80
CA PHE A 28 -19.72 2.58 5.44
C PHE A 28 -19.60 2.19 3.97
N ILE A 29 -19.59 3.17 3.07
CA ILE A 29 -19.46 2.94 1.62
C ILE A 29 -18.10 2.34 1.27
N PHE A 30 -17.02 2.82 1.91
CA PHE A 30 -15.68 2.28 1.69
C PHE A 30 -15.60 0.79 2.04
N SER A 31 -16.17 0.38 3.17
CA SER A 31 -16.22 -1.04 3.57
C SER A 31 -17.01 -1.89 2.59
N VAL A 32 -18.16 -1.40 2.08
CA VAL A 32 -18.95 -2.11 1.07
C VAL A 32 -18.15 -2.30 -0.23
N VAL A 33 -17.49 -1.24 -0.71
CA VAL A 33 -16.64 -1.31 -1.92
C VAL A 33 -15.46 -2.25 -1.70
N ALA A 34 -14.83 -2.24 -0.52
CA ALA A 34 -13.73 -3.14 -0.19
C ALA A 34 -14.16 -4.61 -0.17
N VAL A 35 -15.33 -4.94 0.40
CA VAL A 35 -15.88 -6.30 0.38
C VAL A 35 -16.19 -6.74 -1.06
N LEU A 36 -16.75 -5.85 -1.89
CA LEU A 36 -16.99 -6.14 -3.30
C LEU A 36 -15.70 -6.38 -4.08
N GLY A 37 -14.66 -5.58 -3.83
CA GLY A 37 -13.34 -5.77 -4.43
C GLY A 37 -12.70 -7.09 -4.00
N LEU A 38 -12.81 -7.43 -2.72
CA LEU A 38 -12.32 -8.71 -2.19
C LEU A 38 -13.09 -9.90 -2.80
N PHE A 39 -14.40 -9.78 -2.89
CA PHE A 39 -15.25 -10.79 -3.51
C PHE A 39 -14.87 -11.00 -4.98
N SER A 40 -14.68 -9.91 -5.73
CA SER A 40 -14.21 -9.96 -7.13
C SER A 40 -12.82 -10.60 -7.26
N SER A 41 -11.93 -10.34 -6.30
CA SER A 41 -10.58 -10.91 -6.25
C SER A 41 -10.58 -12.43 -6.15
N ILE A 42 -11.51 -13.01 -5.37
CA ILE A 42 -11.63 -14.47 -5.23
C ILE A 42 -11.93 -15.13 -6.58
N PHE A 43 -12.71 -14.48 -7.44
CA PHE A 43 -13.03 -15.03 -8.77
C PHE A 43 -11.90 -14.85 -9.79
N TYR A 44 -11.01 -13.88 -9.58
CA TYR A 44 -10.00 -13.50 -10.58
C TYR A 44 -8.59 -13.99 -10.25
N ILE A 45 -8.29 -14.32 -8.99
CA ILE A 45 -6.99 -14.86 -8.59
C ILE A 45 -6.85 -16.30 -9.08
N LYS A 46 -5.99 -16.47 -10.08
CA LYS A 46 -5.54 -17.78 -10.54
C LYS A 46 -4.50 -18.33 -9.56
N GLU A 47 -4.78 -19.48 -8.96
CA GLU A 47 -3.93 -20.18 -8.00
C GLU A 47 -2.46 -20.26 -8.47
N THR A 48 -1.54 -19.76 -7.63
CA THR A 48 -0.08 -19.75 -7.92
C THR A 48 0.64 -20.99 -7.41
N MET A 49 -0.07 -21.88 -6.71
CA MET A 49 0.48 -23.13 -6.16
C MET A 49 1.28 -23.98 -7.15
N PRO A 50 0.85 -24.19 -8.41
CA PRO A 50 1.61 -24.99 -9.37
C PRO A 50 2.97 -24.35 -9.70
N TRP A 51 3.04 -23.02 -9.80
CA TRP A 51 4.27 -22.28 -10.05
C TRP A 51 5.21 -22.30 -8.84
N ALA A 52 4.66 -22.19 -7.62
CA ALA A 52 5.44 -22.27 -6.38
C ALA A 52 6.12 -23.65 -6.21
N LYS A 53 5.41 -24.74 -6.54
CA LYS A 53 5.96 -26.10 -6.50
C LYS A 53 7.07 -26.34 -7.53
N LEU A 54 7.06 -25.60 -8.65
CA LEU A 54 8.13 -25.65 -9.65
C LEU A 54 9.40 -24.97 -9.12
N HIS A 55 9.28 -23.79 -8.49
CA HIS A 55 10.44 -23.04 -7.99
C HIS A 55 11.07 -23.66 -6.73
N GLN A 56 10.30 -24.46 -5.98
CA GLN A 56 10.82 -25.21 -4.83
C GLN A 56 11.70 -26.40 -5.25
N ARG A 57 11.59 -26.88 -6.49
CA ARG A 57 12.45 -27.94 -7.03
C ARG A 57 13.82 -27.42 -7.45
N ASP A 58 13.88 -26.16 -7.90
CA ASP A 58 15.10 -25.55 -8.44
C ASP A 58 15.85 -24.68 -7.41
N SER A 59 15.29 -24.50 -6.20
CA SER A 59 15.97 -23.76 -5.14
C SER A 59 17.19 -24.54 -4.63
N LEU A 60 18.39 -23.98 -4.85
CA LEU A 60 19.66 -24.43 -4.27
C LEU A 60 19.53 -24.60 -2.74
N PRO A 61 20.33 -25.46 -2.09
CA PRO A 61 20.34 -25.58 -0.64
C PRO A 61 20.85 -24.26 -0.03
N ILE A 62 19.91 -23.37 0.29
CA ILE A 62 20.19 -22.14 1.01
C ILE A 62 20.34 -22.52 2.47
N GLU A 63 21.52 -22.27 3.05
CA GLU A 63 21.76 -22.40 4.48
C GLU A 63 20.66 -21.64 5.22
N GLN A 64 19.78 -22.37 5.93
CA GLN A 64 18.58 -21.78 6.51
C GLN A 64 18.99 -20.64 7.45
N PRO A 65 18.60 -19.39 7.14
CA PRO A 65 19.03 -18.27 7.95
C PRO A 65 18.48 -18.45 9.36
N ASN A 66 19.39 -18.52 10.34
CA ASN A 66 19.03 -18.65 11.73
C ASN A 66 18.03 -17.55 12.13
N PHE A 67 17.03 -17.91 12.94
CA PHE A 67 15.97 -17.03 13.41
C PHE A 67 16.47 -15.66 13.88
N GLY A 68 17.63 -15.60 14.53
CA GLY A 68 18.21 -14.32 14.99
C GLY A 68 18.56 -13.34 13.86
N LYS A 69 19.06 -13.82 12.71
CA LYS A 69 19.38 -12.97 11.56
C LYS A 69 18.10 -12.48 10.88
N LEU A 70 17.10 -13.36 10.76
CA LEU A 70 15.78 -13.01 10.24
C LEU A 70 15.04 -12.03 11.15
N PHE A 71 15.18 -12.19 12.47
CA PHE A 71 14.52 -11.35 13.46
C PHE A 71 15.08 -9.92 13.46
N VAL A 72 16.40 -9.75 13.46
CA VAL A 72 17.01 -8.40 13.45
C VAL A 72 16.72 -7.68 12.14
N GLN A 73 16.77 -8.40 11.01
CA GLN A 73 16.49 -7.82 9.69
C GLN A 73 14.99 -7.51 9.50
N GLY A 74 14.11 -8.40 9.96
CA GLY A 74 12.67 -8.20 9.94
C GLY A 74 12.24 -7.06 10.86
N SER A 75 12.67 -7.10 12.12
CA SER A 75 12.29 -6.13 13.15
C SER A 75 12.53 -4.68 12.70
N TRP A 76 13.70 -4.34 12.16
CA TRP A 76 13.97 -2.96 11.73
C TRP A 76 13.11 -2.49 10.55
N ARG A 77 12.80 -3.38 9.61
CA ARG A 77 11.96 -3.05 8.46
C ARG A 77 10.49 -2.97 8.85
N ASP A 78 10.03 -3.93 9.65
CA ASP A 78 8.64 -4.04 10.07
C ASP A 78 8.27 -2.94 11.09
N PHE A 79 9.22 -2.52 11.93
CA PHE A 79 9.05 -1.37 12.82
C PHE A 79 8.96 -0.06 12.04
N GLY A 80 9.73 0.09 10.96
CA GLY A 80 9.63 1.23 10.05
C GLY A 80 8.23 1.36 9.44
N TYR A 81 7.63 0.25 8.99
CA TYR A 81 6.25 0.25 8.50
C TYR A 81 5.24 0.58 9.61
N ALA A 82 5.46 0.09 10.83
CA ALA A 82 4.61 0.41 11.97
C ALA A 82 4.63 1.92 12.29
N VAL A 83 5.80 2.56 12.30
CA VAL A 83 5.93 4.01 12.53
C VAL A 83 5.22 4.82 11.44
N VAL A 84 5.38 4.40 10.17
CA VAL A 84 4.69 5.03 9.04
C VAL A 84 3.18 4.82 9.11
N ALA A 85 2.68 3.67 9.60
CA ALA A 85 1.26 3.41 9.78
C ALA A 85 0.66 4.17 10.98
N LEU A 86 1.45 4.42 12.03
CA LEU A 86 1.04 5.19 13.20
C LEU A 86 0.89 6.68 12.91
N THR A 87 1.70 7.21 12.00
CA THR A 87 1.72 8.64 11.63
C THR A 87 0.34 9.14 11.13
N PRO A 88 -0.35 8.46 10.19
CA PRO A 88 -1.70 8.82 9.78
C PRO A 88 -2.74 8.70 10.92
N GLY A 89 -2.65 7.65 11.75
CA GLY A 89 -3.58 7.45 12.86
C GLY A 89 -3.50 8.59 13.88
N MET A 90 -2.28 9.02 14.19
CA MET A 90 -2.02 10.14 15.07
C MET A 90 -2.47 11.48 14.46
N ALA A 91 -2.27 11.67 13.15
CA ALA A 91 -2.74 12.86 12.44
C ALA A 91 -4.28 13.00 12.47
N VAL A 92 -5.01 11.90 12.26
CA VAL A 92 -6.48 11.87 12.30
C VAL A 92 -7.00 12.11 13.71
N GLN A 93 -6.34 11.56 14.74
CA GLN A 93 -6.71 11.79 16.14
C GLN A 93 -6.70 13.29 16.50
N MET A 94 -5.70 14.03 16.01
CA MET A 94 -5.55 15.47 16.31
C MET A 94 -6.50 16.36 15.51
N THR A 95 -6.78 16.02 14.25
CA THR A 95 -7.64 16.84 13.37
C THR A 95 -9.11 16.46 13.41
N GLN A 96 -9.47 15.32 14.03
CA GLN A 96 -10.83 14.75 14.03
C GLN A 96 -11.41 14.59 12.60
N ALA A 97 -10.56 14.58 11.58
CA ALA A 97 -10.93 14.60 10.17
C ALA A 97 -10.09 13.60 9.39
N LEU A 98 -10.75 12.73 8.62
CA LEU A 98 -10.05 11.75 7.77
C LEU A 98 -9.29 12.40 6.60
N THR A 99 -9.54 13.67 6.31
CA THR A 99 -8.80 14.44 5.28
C THR A 99 -7.29 14.42 5.54
N ALA A 100 -6.84 14.41 6.80
CA ALA A 100 -5.42 14.30 7.14
C ALA A 100 -4.80 12.97 6.67
N LEU A 101 -5.55 11.86 6.74
CA LEU A 101 -5.13 10.54 6.24
C LEU A 101 -4.87 10.58 4.73
N PHE A 102 -5.82 11.17 3.99
CA PHE A 102 -5.77 11.26 2.52
C PHE A 102 -4.69 12.21 2.04
N LEU A 103 -4.47 13.33 2.73
CA LEU A 103 -3.42 14.29 2.39
C LEU A 103 -2.04 13.68 2.63
N LEU A 104 -1.84 12.99 3.76
CA LEU A 104 -0.60 12.26 4.05
C LEU A 104 -0.32 11.17 3.00
N ALA A 105 -1.34 10.40 2.60
CA ALA A 105 -1.23 9.39 1.56
C ALA A 105 -0.86 10.00 0.20
N SER A 106 -1.44 11.16 -0.15
CA SER A 106 -1.12 11.88 -1.39
C SER A 106 0.35 12.33 -1.42
N VAL A 107 0.84 12.91 -0.31
CA VAL A 107 2.26 13.29 -0.18
C VAL A 107 3.18 12.08 -0.31
N ALA A 108 2.83 10.96 0.34
CA ALA A 108 3.60 9.73 0.27
C ALA A 108 3.68 9.17 -1.17
N MET A 109 2.59 9.23 -1.93
CA MET A 109 2.56 8.78 -3.32
C MET A 109 3.36 9.69 -4.25
N ILE A 110 3.34 11.01 -4.01
CA ILE A 110 4.17 11.96 -4.77
C ILE A 110 5.65 11.70 -4.50
N LEU A 111 6.05 11.54 -3.24
CA LEU A 111 7.43 11.20 -2.89
C LEU A 111 7.87 9.88 -3.51
N SER A 112 6.99 8.87 -3.54
CA SER A 112 7.26 7.57 -4.16
C SER A 112 7.47 7.70 -5.66
N GLY A 113 6.60 8.41 -6.37
CA GLY A 113 6.74 8.68 -7.80
C GLY A 113 8.01 9.47 -8.12
N LEU A 114 8.35 10.48 -7.31
CA LEU A 114 9.56 11.28 -7.46
C LEU A 114 10.83 10.45 -7.28
N ARG A 115 10.85 9.57 -6.27
CA ARG A 115 11.96 8.63 -6.03
C ARG A 115 12.22 7.74 -7.24
N VAL A 116 11.15 7.21 -7.86
CA VAL A 116 11.25 6.37 -9.06
C VAL A 116 11.77 7.16 -10.25
N LEU A 117 11.30 8.39 -10.45
CA LEU A 117 11.77 9.26 -11.54
C LEU A 117 13.28 9.60 -11.42
N ILE A 118 13.78 9.74 -10.20
CA ILE A 118 15.20 10.02 -9.94
C ILE A 118 16.07 8.75 -10.10
N ILE A 119 15.55 7.58 -9.69
CA ILE A 119 16.30 6.32 -9.68
C ILE A 119 16.28 5.57 -11.00
N VAL A 120 15.26 5.75 -11.84
CA VAL A 120 15.18 5.07 -13.13
C VAL A 120 15.95 5.91 -14.16
N PRO A 121 17.20 5.53 -14.54
CA PRO A 121 17.84 6.13 -15.69
C PRO A 121 17.01 5.78 -16.93
N ASN A 122 16.54 6.82 -17.60
CA ASN A 122 15.77 6.75 -18.83
C ASN A 122 16.61 6.02 -19.91
N ARG A 123 16.37 4.71 -20.11
CA ARG A 123 16.90 3.98 -21.26
C ARG A 123 16.16 4.49 -22.50
N LYS A 124 16.70 5.58 -23.07
CA LYS A 124 16.40 6.01 -24.43
C LYS A 124 16.69 4.84 -25.36
N ASN A 125 15.64 4.36 -26.04
CA ASN A 125 15.76 3.69 -27.33
C ASN A 125 15.43 4.74 -28.39
#